data_AF-A0A661KCE9-F1
#
_entry.id   AF-A0A661KCE9-F1
#
_cell.length_a   1.000
_cell.length_b   1.000
_cell.length_c   1.000
_cell.angle_alpha   90.00
_cell.angle_beta   90.00
_cell.angle_gamma   90.00
#
_symmetry.space_group_name_H-M   'P 1'
#
loop_
_entity.id
_entity.type
_entity.pdbx_description
1 polymer ?
#
loop_
_entity_poly.entity_id
_entity_poly.type
_entity_poly.pdbx_seq_one_letter_code
_entity_poly.pdbx_strand_id
1 'polypeptide(L)' 'MTPLEALKAYTTYAALCSFEEGVKGSIEAGKFADFVILSDNPLEVDPVKIRDIEVLETYVGGEKIYSKN' A
#
# COMPACT_ATOMS: atom_id res chain seq x y z
N MET A 1 12.49 -5.61 -12.25
CA MET A 1 11.33 -5.04 -11.55
C MET A 1 11.82 -3.84 -10.75
N THR A 2 11.27 -2.67 -11.02
CA THR A 2 11.51 -1.43 -10.26
C THR A 2 10.63 -1.39 -9.00
N PRO A 3 10.96 -0.57 -7.98
CA PRO A 3 10.11 -0.39 -6.82
C PRO A 3 8.68 0.06 -7.18
N LEU A 4 8.52 0.90 -8.19
CA LEU A 4 7.21 1.35 -8.66
C LEU A 4 6.40 0.21 -9.30
N GLU A 5 7.03 -0.64 -10.10
CA GLU A 5 6.39 -1.83 -10.68
C GLU A 5 5.94 -2.79 -9.58
N ALA A 6 6.79 -3.01 -8.55
CA ALA A 6 6.45 -3.85 -7.40
C ALA A 6 5.28 -3.25 -6.59
N LEU A 7 5.31 -1.94 -6.31
CA LEU A 7 4.24 -1.27 -5.58
C LEU A 7 2.89 -1.41 -6.31
N LYS A 8 2.88 -1.23 -7.64
CA LYS A 8 1.68 -1.45 -8.47
C LYS A 8 1.24 -2.92 -8.47
N ALA A 9 2.19 -3.86 -8.53
CA ALA A 9 1.91 -5.29 -8.44
C ALA A 9 1.12 -5.66 -7.17
N TYR A 10 1.46 -5.05 -6.02
CA TYR A 10 0.78 -5.28 -4.74
C TYR A 10 -0.47 -4.41 -4.50
N THR A 11 -0.78 -3.46 -5.39
CA THR A 11 -1.90 -2.52 -5.21
C THR A 11 -2.86 -2.57 -6.41
N THR A 12 -2.64 -1.72 -7.40
CA THR A 12 -3.54 -1.55 -8.54
C THR A 12 -3.64 -2.79 -9.42
N TYR A 13 -2.52 -3.48 -9.68
CA TYR A 13 -2.52 -4.69 -10.51
C TYR A 13 -3.09 -5.89 -9.77
N ALA A 14 -2.85 -6.02 -8.46
CA ALA A 14 -3.51 -7.03 -7.64
C ALA A 14 -5.04 -6.85 -7.66
N ALA A 15 -5.53 -5.63 -7.47
CA ALA A 15 -6.97 -5.34 -7.53
C ALA A 15 -7.56 -5.67 -8.92
N LEU A 16 -6.86 -5.31 -10.01
CA LEU A 16 -7.26 -5.64 -11.37
C LEU A 16 -7.33 -7.16 -11.61
N CYS A 17 -6.32 -7.92 -11.13
CA CYS A 17 -6.31 -9.37 -11.25
C CYS A 17 -7.46 -10.05 -10.49
N SER A 18 -8.03 -9.39 -9.48
CA SER A 18 -9.19 -9.85 -8.73
C SER A 18 -10.52 -9.24 -9.19
N PHE A 19 -10.52 -8.40 -10.24
CA PHE A 19 -11.70 -7.65 -10.71
C PHE A 19 -12.31 -6.72 -9.65
N GLU A 20 -11.47 -6.19 -8.76
CA GLU A 20 -11.85 -5.33 -7.63
C GLU A 20 -11.27 -3.91 -7.75
N GLU A 21 -10.73 -3.53 -8.91
CA GLU A 21 -10.13 -2.22 -9.16
C GLU A 21 -11.11 -1.05 -8.95
N GLY A 22 -12.42 -1.31 -9.05
CA GLY A 22 -13.47 -0.33 -8.76
C GLY A 22 -13.68 -0.05 -7.28
N VAL A 23 -13.21 -0.93 -6.38
CA VAL A 23 -13.45 -0.83 -4.93
C VAL A 23 -12.17 -0.79 -4.08
N LYS A 24 -11.02 -1.22 -4.60
CA LYS A 24 -9.72 -1.16 -3.90
C LYS A 24 -8.53 -1.02 -4.84
N GLY A 25 -7.33 -0.95 -4.28
CA GLY A 25 -6.06 -0.89 -5.02
C GLY A 25 -5.54 0.52 -5.34
N SER A 26 -6.33 1.57 -5.07
CA SER A 26 -5.88 2.97 -5.09
C SER A 26 -6.62 3.80 -4.04
N ILE A 27 -6.06 4.96 -3.68
CA ILE A 27 -6.67 5.90 -2.74
C ILE A 27 -7.50 6.91 -3.55
N GLU A 28 -8.79 6.64 -3.66
CA GLU A 28 -9.76 7.44 -4.41
C GLU A 28 -11.10 7.46 -3.65
N ALA A 29 -11.86 8.56 -3.80
CA ALA A 29 -13.18 8.66 -3.19
C ALA A 29 -14.12 7.56 -3.71
N GLY A 30 -14.82 6.90 -2.78
CA GLY A 30 -15.74 5.79 -3.10
C GLY A 30 -15.12 4.38 -3.01
N LYS A 31 -13.80 4.26 -2.86
CA LYS A 31 -13.12 2.98 -2.60
C LYS A 31 -12.99 2.70 -1.10
N PHE A 32 -12.70 1.45 -0.75
CA PHE A 32 -12.38 1.10 0.63
C PHE A 32 -11.16 1.89 1.11
N ALA A 33 -11.24 2.40 2.34
CA ALA A 33 -10.14 3.07 3.00
C ALA A 33 -9.14 2.04 3.58
N ASP A 34 -8.58 1.23 2.68
CA ASP A 34 -7.56 0.22 2.94
C ASP A 34 -6.19 0.77 2.54
N PHE A 35 -5.39 1.16 3.53
CA PHE A 35 -4.06 1.71 3.30
C PHE A 35 -3.14 1.53 4.51
N VAL A 36 -1.84 1.73 4.28
CA VAL A 36 -0.82 1.73 5.31
C VAL A 36 -0.09 3.06 5.30
N ILE A 37 0.39 3.48 6.48
CA ILE A 37 1.37 4.55 6.62
C ILE A 37 2.73 3.89 6.81
N LEU A 38 3.70 4.25 5.98
CA LEU A 38 5.06 3.72 6.01
C LEU A 38 6.03 4.74 6.61
N SER A 39 7.09 4.27 7.25
CA SER A 39 8.12 5.12 7.85
C SER A 39 9.00 5.84 6.83
N ASP A 40 9.03 5.36 5.58
CA ASP A 40 9.79 5.93 4.48
C ASP A 40 9.12 5.62 3.14
N ASN A 41 9.50 6.34 2.07
CA ASN A 41 8.97 6.15 0.73
C ASN A 41 9.74 5.03 -0.01
N PRO A 42 9.10 3.87 -0.31
CA PRO A 42 9.76 2.77 -1.02
C PRO A 42 10.22 3.12 -2.44
N LEU A 43 9.80 4.28 -2.99
CA LEU A 43 10.22 4.76 -4.30
C LEU A 43 11.48 5.64 -4.27
N GLU A 44 11.89 6.11 -3.08
CA GLU A 44 13.02 7.05 -2.93
C GLU A 44 14.22 6.45 -2.19
N VAL A 45 14.00 5.40 -1.40
CA VAL A 45 15.10 4.68 -0.74
C VAL A 45 15.89 3.78 -1.70
N ASP A 46 17.11 3.43 -1.31
CA ASP A 46 17.84 2.33 -1.95
C ASP A 46 17.00 1.04 -1.86
N PRO A 47 16.80 0.30 -2.96
CA PRO A 47 16.04 -0.96 -2.96
C PRO A 47 16.45 -1.95 -1.85
N VAL A 48 17.71 -1.97 -1.43
CA VAL A 48 18.17 -2.87 -0.34
C VAL A 48 17.60 -2.48 1.02
N LYS A 49 17.21 -1.22 1.21
CA LYS A 49 16.64 -0.67 2.46
C LYS A 49 15.11 -0.78 2.52
N ILE A 50 14.44 -1.19 1.45
CA ILE A 50 12.97 -1.35 1.44
C ILE A 50 12.50 -2.30 2.56
N ARG A 51 13.30 -3.33 2.87
CA ARG A 51 13.01 -4.28 3.96
C ARG A 51 13.03 -3.64 5.35
N ASP A 52 13.72 -2.53 5.50
CA ASP A 52 13.85 -1.81 6.76
C ASP A 52 12.74 -0.75 6.93
N ILE A 53 11.90 -0.53 5.90
CA ILE A 53 10.73 0.34 6.00
C ILE A 53 9.70 -0.31 6.91
N GLU A 54 9.24 0.47 7.89
CA GLU A 54 8.33 0.01 8.90
C GLU A 54 6.91 0.45 8.56
N VAL A 55 5.95 -0.44 8.79
CA VAL A 55 4.54 -0.05 8.79
C VAL A 55 4.28 0.68 10.11
N LEU A 56 3.89 1.95 10.04
CA LEU A 56 3.55 2.77 11.20
C LEU A 56 2.08 2.58 11.59
N GLU A 57 1.19 2.51 10.61
CA GLU A 57 -0.25 2.31 10.82
C GLU A 57 -0.84 1.49 9.69
N THR A 58 -1.89 0.72 9.99
CA THR A 58 -2.71 0.01 8.99
C THR A 58 -4.18 0.35 9.21
N TYR A 59 -4.84 0.73 8.12
CA TYR A 59 -6.27 0.98 8.07
C TYR A 59 -6.94 -0.05 7.16
N VAL A 60 -8.07 -0.60 7.63
CA VAL A 60 -8.92 -1.51 6.85
C VAL A 60 -10.35 -1.04 7.00
N GLY A 61 -11.02 -0.76 5.88
CA GLY A 61 -12.37 -0.19 5.86
C GLY A 61 -12.48 1.16 6.56
N GLY A 62 -11.38 1.91 6.69
CA GLY A 62 -11.34 3.18 7.42
C GLY A 62 -11.07 3.05 8.92
N GLU A 63 -11.05 1.83 9.46
CA GLU A 63 -10.71 1.59 10.86
C GLU A 63 -9.21 1.33 11.02
N LYS A 64 -8.58 1.97 12.01
CA LYS A 64 -7.18 1.74 12.35
C LYS A 64 -7.07 0.41 13.09
N ILE A 65 -6.52 -0.61 12.44
CA ILE A 65 -6.35 -1.95 13.02
C ILE A 65 -4.96 -2.21 13.60
N TYR A 66 -3.99 -1.38 13.22
CA TYR A 66 -2.61 -1.47 13.69
C TYR A 66 -2.00 -0.09 13.84
N SER A 67 -1.22 0.09 14.89
CA SER A 67 -0.41 1.27 15.13
C SER A 67 0.88 0.82 15.82
N LYS A 68 2.00 1.32 15.32
CA LYS A 68 3.31 1.08 15.90
C LYS A 68 3.50 2.01 17.11
N ASN A 69 3.74 1.40 18.28
CA ASN A 69 4.03 2.09 19.55
C ASN A 69 5.42 2.75 19.54
#